data_AF-A0A925KKP9-F1
#
_entry.id   AF-A0A925KKP9-F1
#
_cell.length_a   1.000
_cell.length_b   1.000
_cell.length_c   1.000
_cell.angle_alpha   90.00
_cell.angle_beta   90.00
_cell.angle_gamma   90.00
#
_symmetry.space_group_name_H-M   'P 1'
#
loop_
_entity.id
_entity.type
_entity.pdbx_description
1 polymer ?
#
loop_
_entity_poly.entity_id
_entity_poly.type
_entity_poly.pdbx_seq_one_letter_code
_entity_poly.pdbx_strand_id
1 'polypeptide(L)'
;MNRRGFTIIELVIVITILGILLILAVVNLSGTQVNARDSERKSDIEAIALNIETFYTSGTDGSATTGRYPSLAIIGQEQTLLRDIDPKSLAAPGATSSSLIPALNNLQTTIDIDPQPSVSEYVYQPLQSDGSLCTTEAQECRKFNLYYGLEGDETVYLVSSKNQ
;
A
#
# COMPACT_ATOMS: atom_id res chain seq x y z
N MET A 1 11.04 -55.82 -39.17
CA MET A 1 10.64 -54.53 -38.57
C MET A 1 11.78 -54.04 -37.67
N ASN A 2 12.61 -53.11 -38.14
CA ASN A 2 13.74 -52.60 -37.35
C ASN A 2 13.22 -51.59 -36.32
N ARG A 3 13.14 -52.00 -35.05
CA ARG A 3 12.93 -51.08 -33.93
C ARG A 3 14.27 -50.38 -33.66
N ARG A 4 14.38 -49.11 -34.03
CA ARG A 4 15.48 -48.24 -33.59
C ARG A 4 15.22 -47.89 -32.12
N GLY A 5 16.05 -48.41 -31.23
CA GLY A 5 16.03 -48.05 -29.81
C GLY A 5 16.74 -46.70 -29.61
N PHE A 6 16.24 -45.91 -28.67
CA PHE A 6 16.93 -44.71 -28.20
C PHE A 6 18.26 -45.08 -27.54
N THR A 7 19.27 -44.24 -27.75
CA THR A 7 20.56 -44.43 -27.10
C THR A 7 20.50 -43.96 -25.65
N ILE A 8 21.21 -44.63 -24.74
CA ILE A 8 21.30 -44.19 -23.34
C ILE A 8 21.86 -42.77 -23.25
N ILE A 9 22.79 -42.41 -24.14
CA ILE A 9 23.38 -41.07 -24.18
C ILE A 9 22.36 -39.98 -24.56
N GLU A 10 21.41 -40.26 -25.46
CA GLU A 10 20.30 -39.33 -25.75
C GLU A 10 19.47 -39.04 -24.51
N LEU A 11 19.10 -40.08 -23.76
CA LEU A 11 18.29 -39.91 -22.55
C LEU A 11 19.05 -39.11 -21.49
N VAL A 12 20.35 -39.37 -21.33
CA VAL A 12 21.20 -38.68 -20.34
C VAL A 12 21.37 -37.19 -20.68
N ILE A 13 21.55 -36.82 -21.96
CA ILE A 13 21.67 -35.41 -22.36
C ILE A 13 20.35 -34.65 -22.14
N VAL A 14 19.21 -35.30 -22.37
CA VAL A 14 17.90 -34.65 -22.19
C VAL A 14 17.65 -34.34 -20.71
N ILE A 15 17.90 -35.28 -19.80
CA ILE A 15 17.67 -35.03 -18.36
C ILE A 15 18.66 -34.02 -17.77
N THR A 16 19.89 -33.94 -18.29
CA THR A 16 20.87 -32.94 -17.82
C THR A 16 20.48 -31.53 -18.24
N ILE A 17 20.05 -31.34 -19.49
CA ILE A 17 19.56 -30.05 -19.97
C ILE A 17 18.28 -29.63 -19.22
N LEU A 18 17.34 -30.57 -19.02
CA LEU A 18 16.13 -30.29 -18.23
C LEU A 18 16.46 -29.89 -16.79
N GLY A 19 17.45 -30.53 -16.15
CA GLY A 19 17.92 -30.15 -14.81
C GLY A 19 18.44 -28.72 -14.74
N ILE A 20 19.25 -28.29 -15.72
CA ILE A 20 19.79 -26.92 -15.78
C ILE A 20 18.68 -25.89 -16.00
N LEU A 21 17.75 -26.16 -16.92
CA LEU A 21 16.64 -25.25 -17.23
C LEU A 21 15.71 -25.03 -16.03
N LEU A 22 15.45 -26.07 -15.22
CA LEU A 22 14.61 -25.95 -14.02
C LEU A 22 15.23 -25.03 -12.97
N ILE A 23 16.55 -25.09 -12.76
CA ILE A 23 17.24 -24.24 -11.77
C ILE A 23 17.17 -22.76 -12.19
N LEU A 24 17.41 -22.46 -13.47
CA LEU A 24 17.37 -21.08 -14.00
C LEU A 24 15.96 -20.47 -13.98
N ALA A 25 14.92 -21.29 -14.15
CA ALA A 25 13.54 -20.83 -14.09
C ALA A 25 13.15 -20.30 -12.70
N VAL A 26 13.62 -20.92 -11.62
CA VAL A 26 13.26 -20.55 -10.23
C VAL A 26 13.90 -19.22 -9.81
N VAL A 27 15.14 -18.94 -10.22
CA VAL A 27 15.91 -17.76 -9.76
C VAL A 27 15.32 -16.43 -10.26
N ASN A 28 14.60 -16.42 -11.39
CA ASN A 28 14.03 -15.18 -11.98
C ASN A 28 12.65 -14.78 -11.43
N LEU A 29 11.98 -15.64 -10.67
CA LEU A 29 10.59 -15.42 -10.23
C LEU A 29 10.47 -14.56 -8.96
N SER A 30 11.51 -14.46 -8.14
CA SER A 30 11.44 -13.79 -6.82
C SER A 30 11.39 -12.27 -6.93
N GLY A 31 12.27 -11.66 -7.73
CA GLY A 31 12.33 -10.19 -7.88
C GLY A 31 11.10 -9.57 -8.55
N THR A 32 10.51 -10.27 -9.52
CA THR A 32 9.31 -9.78 -10.24
C THR A 32 8.09 -9.67 -9.31
N GLN A 33 7.97 -10.57 -8.33
CA GLN A 33 6.86 -10.53 -7.37
C GLN A 33 6.99 -9.37 -6.38
N VAL A 34 8.21 -9.05 -5.93
CA VAL A 34 8.48 -7.89 -5.07
C VAL A 34 8.09 -6.60 -5.80
N ASN A 35 8.54 -6.44 -7.04
CA ASN A 35 8.21 -5.26 -7.85
C ASN A 35 6.71 -5.11 -8.10
N ALA A 36 6.00 -6.22 -8.30
CA ALA A 36 4.54 -6.20 -8.48
C ALA A 36 3.82 -5.73 -7.19
N ARG A 37 4.24 -6.23 -6.02
CA ARG A 37 3.70 -5.79 -4.72
C ARG A 37 4.02 -4.33 -4.42
N ASP A 38 5.24 -3.89 -4.68
CA ASP A 38 5.63 -2.48 -4.52
C ASP A 38 4.82 -1.56 -5.43
N SER A 39 4.53 -1.98 -6.67
CA SER A 39 3.66 -1.25 -7.59
C SER A 39 2.21 -1.21 -7.10
N GLU A 40 1.71 -2.30 -6.52
CA GLU A 40 0.37 -2.36 -5.90
C GLU A 40 0.29 -1.39 -4.72
N ARG A 41 1.25 -1.40 -3.78
CA ARG A 41 1.28 -0.46 -2.64
C ARG A 41 1.27 1.01 -3.06
N LYS A 42 2.03 1.36 -4.12
CA LYS A 42 2.03 2.72 -4.66
C LYS A 42 0.65 3.10 -5.21
N SER A 43 0.02 2.21 -5.98
CA SER A 43 -1.32 2.42 -6.52
C SER A 43 -2.37 2.54 -5.42
N ASP A 44 -2.28 1.73 -4.37
CA ASP A 44 -3.18 1.75 -3.22
C ASP A 44 -3.11 3.09 -2.49
N ILE A 45 -1.90 3.55 -2.18
CA ILE A 45 -1.68 4.84 -1.50
C ILE A 45 -2.16 6.01 -2.36
N GLU A 46 -1.96 5.99 -3.68
CA GLU A 46 -2.48 7.00 -4.57
C GLU A 46 -4.01 7.02 -4.59
N ALA A 47 -4.66 5.85 -4.57
CA ALA A 47 -6.11 5.74 -4.50
C ALA A 47 -6.65 6.24 -3.15
N ILE A 48 -5.99 5.90 -2.04
CA ILE A 48 -6.35 6.40 -0.69
C ILE A 48 -6.20 7.92 -0.65
N ALA A 49 -5.06 8.46 -1.08
CA ALA A 49 -4.81 9.89 -1.09
C ALA A 49 -5.84 10.63 -1.95
N LEU A 50 -6.13 10.14 -3.15
CA LEU A 50 -7.13 10.73 -4.04
C LEU A 50 -8.51 10.79 -3.38
N ASN A 51 -8.95 9.71 -2.73
CA ASN A 51 -10.25 9.67 -2.07
C ASN A 51 -10.32 10.63 -0.87
N ILE A 52 -9.23 10.77 -0.11
CA ILE A 52 -9.13 11.74 0.97
C ILE A 52 -9.15 13.18 0.43
N GLU A 53 -8.54 13.44 -0.73
CA GLU A 53 -8.66 14.74 -1.41
C GLU A 53 -10.08 15.01 -1.90
N THR A 54 -10.76 14.01 -2.46
CA THR A 54 -12.17 14.14 -2.84
C THR A 54 -13.05 14.41 -1.62
N PHE A 55 -12.73 13.80 -0.47
CA PHE A 55 -13.41 14.10 0.80
C PHE A 55 -13.25 15.57 1.18
N TYR A 56 -12.07 16.16 1.01
CA TYR A 56 -11.86 17.58 1.29
C TYR A 56 -12.76 18.47 0.42
N THR A 57 -12.94 18.15 -0.86
CA THR A 57 -13.75 18.97 -1.78
C THR A 57 -15.25 18.74 -1.62
N SER A 58 -15.68 17.51 -1.34
CA SER A 58 -17.09 17.12 -1.37
C SER A 58 -17.70 17.02 0.03
N GLY A 59 -16.89 16.79 1.06
CA GLY A 59 -17.33 16.45 2.41
C GLY A 59 -18.13 15.14 2.44
N THR A 60 -18.82 14.93 3.56
CA THR A 60 -19.87 13.93 3.74
C THR A 60 -21.24 14.56 3.47
N ASP A 61 -22.24 13.72 3.20
CA ASP A 61 -23.64 14.14 2.96
C ASP A 61 -24.11 15.10 4.07
N GLY A 62 -24.11 16.41 3.79
CA GLY A 62 -24.44 17.45 4.76
C GLY A 62 -23.34 18.45 5.14
N SER A 63 -22.53 18.94 4.18
CA SER A 63 -21.79 20.23 4.12
C SER A 63 -20.88 20.68 5.28
N ALA A 64 -20.98 20.14 6.50
CA ALA A 64 -20.24 20.59 7.68
C ALA A 64 -18.77 20.10 7.69
N THR A 65 -18.44 19.15 6.81
CA THR A 65 -17.12 18.53 6.67
C THR A 65 -16.37 18.98 5.42
N THR A 66 -17.01 19.75 4.52
CA THR A 66 -16.35 20.30 3.33
C THR A 66 -15.22 21.25 3.71
N GLY A 67 -14.10 21.17 3.00
CA GLY A 67 -12.89 21.95 3.26
C GLY A 67 -12.08 21.45 4.45
N ARG A 68 -12.31 20.22 4.92
CA ARG A 68 -11.54 19.58 5.98
C ARG A 68 -11.22 18.14 5.58
N TYR A 69 -10.05 17.65 5.99
CA TYR A 69 -9.72 16.24 5.86
C TYR A 69 -10.39 15.40 6.96
N PRO A 70 -10.58 14.08 6.75
CA PRO A 70 -11.06 13.19 7.79
C PRO A 70 -10.12 13.18 9.00
N SER A 71 -10.67 13.19 10.20
CA SER A 71 -9.91 12.88 11.41
C SER A 71 -9.63 11.37 11.50
N LEU A 72 -8.94 10.93 12.56
CA LEU A 72 -8.71 9.51 12.82
C LEU A 72 -10.00 8.68 13.02
N ALA A 73 -11.18 9.32 13.13
CA ALA A 73 -12.48 8.63 13.13
C ALA A 73 -12.75 7.82 11.85
N ILE A 74 -11.99 8.07 10.77
CA ILE A 74 -12.06 7.29 9.54
C ILE A 74 -11.59 5.84 9.67
N ILE A 75 -10.71 5.55 10.63
CA ILE A 75 -10.16 4.21 10.78
C ILE A 75 -11.28 3.24 11.20
N GLY A 76 -11.49 2.20 10.40
CA GLY A 76 -12.61 1.27 10.54
C GLY A 76 -13.96 1.78 10.00
N GLN A 77 -13.98 2.95 9.37
CA GLN A 77 -15.13 3.57 8.68
C GLN A 77 -14.74 4.04 7.26
N GLU A 78 -13.68 3.47 6.68
CA GLU A 78 -13.09 3.96 5.44
C GLU A 78 -14.08 3.86 4.28
N GLN A 79 -14.81 2.75 4.16
CA GLN A 79 -15.78 2.54 3.08
C GLN A 79 -17.03 3.42 3.18
N THR A 80 -17.34 3.96 4.38
CA THR A 80 -18.49 4.85 4.57
C THR A 80 -18.11 6.30 4.30
N LEU A 81 -16.90 6.71 4.71
CA LEU A 81 -16.41 8.07 4.55
C LEU A 81 -15.73 8.32 3.20
N LEU A 82 -15.01 7.34 2.66
CA LEU A 82 -14.38 7.39 1.33
C LEU A 82 -15.25 6.61 0.33
N ARG A 83 -16.38 7.19 -0.06
CA ARG A 83 -17.44 6.47 -0.80
C ARG A 83 -16.99 5.85 -2.13
N ASP A 84 -16.01 6.44 -2.79
CA ASP A 84 -15.53 6.01 -4.11
C ASP A 84 -14.25 5.15 -4.02
N ILE A 85 -13.81 4.78 -2.81
CA ILE A 85 -12.63 3.95 -2.65
C ILE A 85 -12.95 2.48 -2.96
N ASP A 86 -12.08 1.85 -3.73
CA ASP A 86 -12.10 0.39 -3.86
C ASP A 86 -11.63 -0.23 -2.54
N PRO A 87 -12.41 -1.13 -1.90
CA PRO A 87 -12.00 -1.80 -0.66
C PRO A 87 -10.65 -2.51 -0.76
N LYS A 88 -10.25 -2.94 -1.96
CA LYS A 88 -8.96 -3.59 -2.18
C LYS A 88 -7.79 -2.61 -1.98
N SER A 89 -7.95 -1.34 -2.37
CA SER A 89 -6.89 -0.33 -2.19
C SER A 89 -6.62 0.01 -0.73
N LEU A 90 -7.51 -0.39 0.18
CA LEU A 90 -7.28 -0.25 1.63
C LEU A 90 -6.45 -1.40 2.21
N ALA A 91 -6.29 -2.51 1.48
CA ALA A 91 -5.60 -3.70 1.96
C ALA A 91 -4.24 -3.82 1.27
N ALA A 92 -3.15 -3.73 2.04
CA ALA A 92 -1.81 -3.93 1.49
C ALA A 92 -1.66 -5.35 0.90
N PRO A 93 -0.70 -5.59 -0.01
CA PRO A 93 -0.54 -6.89 -0.64
C PRO A 93 -0.39 -8.04 0.38
N GLY A 94 -1.35 -8.97 0.34
CA GLY A 94 -1.42 -10.12 1.27
C GLY A 94 -2.32 -9.91 2.50
N ALA A 95 -2.87 -8.71 2.71
CA ALA A 95 -3.85 -8.45 3.76
C ALA A 95 -5.27 -8.86 3.31
N THR A 96 -6.10 -9.22 4.28
CA THR A 96 -7.52 -9.60 4.08
C THR A 96 -8.51 -8.54 4.57
N SER A 97 -8.01 -7.49 5.21
CA SER A 97 -8.76 -6.36 5.76
C SER A 97 -8.03 -5.06 5.48
N SER A 98 -8.65 -3.92 5.84
CA SER A 98 -7.99 -2.62 5.82
C SER A 98 -6.65 -2.70 6.57
N SER A 99 -5.60 -2.25 5.88
CA SER A 99 -4.23 -2.05 6.35
C SER A 99 -4.01 -0.60 6.80
N LEU A 100 -5.04 0.25 6.70
CA LEU A 100 -4.96 1.65 7.11
C LEU A 100 -5.01 1.73 8.64
N ILE A 101 -3.97 2.31 9.24
CA ILE A 101 -3.81 2.45 10.68
C ILE A 101 -3.58 3.91 11.07
N PRO A 102 -3.96 4.33 12.28
CA PRO A 102 -3.79 5.70 12.72
C PRO A 102 -2.34 5.99 13.12
N ALA A 103 -1.87 7.21 12.83
CA ALA A 103 -0.68 7.75 13.48
C ALA A 103 -0.97 8.08 14.96
N LEU A 104 -0.01 7.75 15.82
CA LEU A 104 -0.05 7.97 17.28
C LEU A 104 0.70 9.24 17.70
N ASN A 105 1.51 9.81 16.81
CA ASN A 105 2.21 11.07 17.04
C ASN A 105 2.03 12.06 15.86
N ASN A 106 2.40 13.32 16.10
CA ASN A 106 2.35 14.38 15.10
C ASN A 106 3.71 14.65 14.43
N LEU A 107 4.66 13.73 14.54
CA LEU A 107 5.96 13.88 13.89
C LEU A 107 5.76 13.62 12.40
N GLN A 108 6.13 14.60 11.58
CA GLN A 108 5.86 14.59 10.14
C GLN A 108 7.07 14.09 9.33
N THR A 109 7.84 13.17 9.91
CA THR A 109 9.06 12.62 9.32
C THR A 109 8.89 11.12 9.08
N THR A 110 9.54 10.59 8.05
CA THR A 110 9.50 9.15 7.76
C THR A 110 10.24 8.31 8.80
N ILE A 111 11.05 8.92 9.67
CA ILE A 111 11.89 8.24 10.67
C ILE A 111 11.21 8.21 12.05
N ASP A 112 10.50 9.27 12.43
CA ASP A 112 9.97 9.41 13.78
C ASP A 112 8.44 9.20 13.84
N ILE A 113 7.79 8.93 12.71
CA ILE A 113 6.35 8.58 12.69
C ILE A 113 6.10 7.32 13.52
N ASP A 114 5.02 7.32 14.30
CA ASP A 114 4.60 6.20 15.15
C ASP A 114 3.17 5.77 14.81
N PRO A 115 2.90 4.48 14.54
CA PRO A 115 3.88 3.43 14.31
C PRO A 115 4.65 3.65 13.00
N GLN A 116 5.87 3.09 12.94
CA GLN A 116 6.59 2.97 11.67
C GLN A 116 5.84 1.98 10.77
N PRO A 117 5.43 2.37 9.55
CA PRO A 117 4.66 1.49 8.68
C PRO A 117 5.47 0.27 8.27
N SER A 118 4.91 -0.92 8.49
CA SER A 118 5.42 -2.14 7.85
C SER A 118 5.00 -2.23 6.38
N VAL A 119 5.52 -3.22 5.65
CA VAL A 119 5.12 -3.51 4.26
C VAL A 119 3.64 -3.92 4.11
N SER A 120 2.96 -4.17 5.22
CA SER A 120 1.55 -4.56 5.27
C SER A 120 0.62 -3.47 5.82
N GLU A 121 1.14 -2.28 6.09
CA GLU A 121 0.42 -1.22 6.77
C GLU A 121 0.58 0.13 6.07
N TYR A 122 -0.48 0.93 6.13
CA TYR A 122 -0.52 2.29 5.64
C TYR A 122 -0.88 3.20 6.82
N VAL A 123 0.00 4.12 7.19
CA VAL A 123 -0.22 4.99 8.36
C VAL A 123 -0.84 6.31 7.92
N TYR A 124 -2.03 6.61 8.44
CA TYR A 124 -2.73 7.86 8.19
C TYR A 124 -2.54 8.86 9.34
N GLN A 125 -2.06 10.05 9.00
CA GLN A 125 -1.78 11.13 9.94
C GLN A 125 -2.54 12.40 9.53
N PRO A 126 -3.75 12.64 10.06
CA PRO A 126 -4.47 13.89 9.88
C PRO A 126 -4.01 14.96 10.89
N LEU A 127 -3.86 16.19 10.42
CA LEU A 127 -3.26 17.29 11.17
C LEU A 127 -4.12 18.56 11.08
N GLN A 128 -4.20 19.28 12.19
CA GLN A 128 -4.74 20.63 12.26
C GLN A 128 -3.73 21.66 11.72
N SER A 129 -4.14 22.92 11.59
CA SER A 129 -3.26 24.03 11.15
C SER A 129 -2.09 24.30 12.10
N ASP A 130 -2.22 23.94 13.38
CA ASP A 130 -1.17 24.03 14.39
C ASP A 130 -0.21 22.82 14.38
N GLY A 131 -0.45 21.82 13.53
CA GLY A 131 0.34 20.59 13.45
C GLY A 131 0.02 19.56 14.55
N SER A 132 -1.06 19.74 15.32
CA SER A 132 -1.55 18.71 16.24
C SER A 132 -2.36 17.63 15.49
N LEU A 133 -2.39 16.42 16.04
CA LEU A 133 -3.17 15.32 15.47
C LEU A 133 -4.67 15.58 15.56
N CYS A 134 -5.37 15.23 14.49
CA CYS A 134 -6.82 15.19 14.44
C CYS A 134 -7.36 13.84 14.92
N THR A 135 -7.67 13.72 16.20
CA THR A 135 -8.18 12.48 16.80
C THR A 135 -9.70 12.40 16.82
N THR A 136 -10.41 13.53 16.66
CA THR A 136 -11.87 13.62 16.75
C THR A 136 -12.46 14.39 15.57
N GLU A 137 -13.72 14.13 15.23
CA GLU A 137 -14.44 14.77 14.11
C GLU A 137 -14.72 16.26 14.32
N ALA A 138 -14.65 16.76 15.55
CA ALA A 138 -14.86 18.18 15.85
C ALA A 138 -13.66 19.06 15.42
N GLN A 139 -12.49 18.45 15.23
CA GLN A 139 -11.26 19.16 14.90
C GLN A 139 -11.21 19.55 13.41
N GLU A 140 -10.62 20.70 13.11
CA GLU A 140 -10.45 21.16 11.73
C GLU A 140 -9.15 20.63 11.12
N CYS A 141 -9.21 19.47 10.47
CA CYS A 141 -8.05 18.89 9.81
C CYS A 141 -7.79 19.59 8.49
N ARG A 142 -6.64 20.26 8.38
CA ARG A 142 -6.23 21.05 7.21
C ARG A 142 -5.14 20.38 6.40
N LYS A 143 -4.45 19.39 6.98
CA LYS A 143 -3.40 18.64 6.32
C LYS A 143 -3.56 17.15 6.64
N PHE A 144 -3.10 16.31 5.72
CA PHE A 144 -2.84 14.91 6.05
C PHE A 144 -1.51 14.45 5.48
N ASN A 145 -0.97 13.41 6.08
CA ASN A 145 0.18 12.66 5.62
C ASN A 145 -0.17 11.17 5.62
N LEU A 146 0.26 10.46 4.59
CA LEU A 146 0.19 9.01 4.48
C LEU A 146 1.61 8.45 4.43
N TYR A 147 1.88 7.43 5.23
CA TYR A 147 3.18 6.75 5.23
C TYR A 147 3.01 5.29 4.84
N TYR A 148 3.94 4.79 4.05
CA TYR A 148 3.96 3.39 3.60
C TYR A 148 5.39 2.92 3.37
N GLY A 149 5.63 1.62 3.57
CA GLY A 149 6.92 0.97 3.29
C GLY A 149 6.90 0.21 1.97
N LEU A 150 8.04 0.19 1.28
CA LEU A 150 8.28 -0.72 0.15
C LEU A 150 9.14 -1.91 0.59
N GLU A 151 8.95 -3.04 -0.08
CA GLU A 151 9.69 -4.28 0.21
C GLU A 151 11.04 -4.30 -0.49
N GLY A 152 11.17 -3.65 -1.65
CA GLY A 152 12.42 -3.64 -2.41
C GLY A 152 13.56 -2.83 -1.76
N ASP A 153 13.25 -1.75 -1.05
CA ASP A 153 14.25 -0.84 -0.46
C ASP A 153 14.13 -0.66 1.06
N GLU A 154 13.10 -1.25 1.69
CA GLU A 154 12.80 -1.13 3.12
C GLU A 154 12.67 0.32 3.61
N THR A 155 12.47 1.27 2.68
CA THR A 155 12.32 2.69 3.01
C THR A 155 10.86 3.07 3.18
N VAL A 156 10.63 3.98 4.12
CA VAL A 156 9.32 4.59 4.35
C VAL A 156 9.17 5.82 3.48
N TYR A 157 8.08 5.87 2.74
CA TYR A 157 7.69 6.97 1.87
C TYR A 157 6.56 7.77 2.50
N LEU A 158 6.48 9.05 2.14
CA LEU A 158 5.46 9.99 2.60
C LEU A 158 4.69 10.56 1.39
N VAL A 159 3.36 10.54 1.48
CA VAL A 159 2.46 11.30 0.60
C VAL A 159 1.73 12.33 1.44
N SER A 160 1.89 13.60 1.10
CA SER A 160 1.25 14.72 1.80
C SER A 160 0.06 15.26 1.02
N SER A 161 -0.84 15.92 1.74
CA SER A 161 -2.00 16.59 1.17
C SER A 161 -1.62 17.68 0.16
N LYS A 162 -2.45 17.83 -0.88
CA LYS A 162 -2.31 18.82 -1.95
C LYS A 162 -2.92 20.16 -1.57
N ASN A 163 -4.02 20.13 -0.82
CA ASN A 163 -4.64 21.33 -0.27
C ASN A 163 -4.08 21.52 1.15
N GLN A 164 -3.35 22.62 1.38
CA GLN A 164 -2.77 23.02 2.68
C GLN A 164 -3.07 24.48 2.94
#